data_AF-Q4RCI7-F1
#
_entry.id   AF-Q4RCI7-F1
#
_cell.length_a   1.000
_cell.length_b   1.000
_cell.length_c   1.000
_cell.angle_alpha   90.00
_cell.angle_beta   90.00
_cell.angle_gamma   90.00
#
_symmetry.space_group_name_H-M   'P 1'
#
loop_
_entity.id
_entity.type
_entity.pdbx_description
1 polymer ?
#
loop_
_entity_poly.entity_id
_entity_poly.type
_entity_poly.pdbx_seq_one_letter_code
_entity_poly.pdbx_strand_id
1 'polypeptide(L)'
;PSTTCQEDSCSNQGVCLQQWEGFTCDCSMTSYAGPLCNDAGTTYIFGRDGGLVMYTWPPNERPSTRADRLALGFSTQQKHAVLLRVDSASGLGDYLQLQIVSPRRCEKQTDKGNIRVVFNVGTDDINIEESSKFVNDGKYHVVRFTRSGGNAALQLDDLPVIERYPSV
;
A
#
# COMPACT_ATOMS: atom_id res chain seq x y z
N PRO A 1 34.61 -8.45 -6.27
CA PRO A 1 33.24 -8.03 -5.89
C PRO A 1 32.22 -8.89 -6.64
N SER A 2 31.54 -9.82 -5.97
CA SER A 2 30.56 -10.70 -6.62
C SER A 2 29.39 -9.86 -7.13
N THR A 3 29.13 -9.93 -8.43
CA THR A 3 28.05 -9.25 -9.15
C THR A 3 26.73 -10.03 -9.12
N THR A 4 26.62 -10.98 -8.19
CA THR A 4 25.48 -11.89 -8.06
C THR A 4 24.57 -11.46 -6.91
N CYS A 5 23.26 -11.65 -7.06
CA CYS A 5 22.29 -11.35 -6.01
C CYS A 5 22.64 -12.06 -4.69
N GLN A 6 22.72 -11.27 -3.62
CA GLN A 6 22.82 -11.68 -2.22
C GLN A 6 21.59 -11.15 -1.45
N GLU A 7 21.39 -11.63 -0.22
CA GLU A 7 20.28 -11.20 0.63
C GLU A 7 20.28 -9.69 0.92
N ASP A 8 21.46 -9.07 0.98
CA ASP A 8 21.67 -7.65 1.27
C ASP A 8 21.91 -6.78 0.03
N SER A 9 21.77 -7.35 -1.17
CA SER A 9 22.01 -6.62 -2.42
C SER A 9 21.03 -5.46 -2.66
N CYS A 10 19.80 -5.57 -2.15
CA CYS A 10 18.77 -4.55 -2.29
C CYS A 10 18.23 -4.14 -0.92
N SER A 11 18.07 -2.84 -0.69
CA SER A 11 17.56 -2.31 0.57
C SER A 11 16.02 -2.33 0.62
N ASN A 12 15.45 -2.15 1.82
CA ASN A 12 14.01 -1.92 2.04
C ASN A 12 13.07 -2.99 1.44
N GLN A 13 13.49 -4.26 1.47
CA GLN A 13 12.80 -5.40 0.85
C GLN A 13 12.68 -5.29 -0.68
N GLY A 14 13.61 -4.59 -1.33
CA GLY A 14 13.72 -4.59 -2.78
C GLY A 14 14.06 -5.97 -3.32
N VAL A 15 13.51 -6.32 -4.49
CA VAL A 15 13.75 -7.64 -5.08
C VAL A 15 15.01 -7.58 -5.93
N CYS A 16 16.02 -8.37 -5.56
CA CYS A 16 17.22 -8.51 -6.38
C CYS A 16 16.95 -9.35 -7.62
N LEU A 17 17.18 -8.77 -8.79
CA LEU A 17 17.03 -9.41 -10.09
C LEU A 17 18.42 -9.62 -10.69
N GLN A 18 18.80 -10.89 -10.86
CA GLN A 18 20.07 -11.24 -11.49
C GLN A 18 20.04 -10.88 -12.98
N GLN A 19 21.08 -10.19 -13.44
CA GLN A 19 21.34 -9.86 -14.83
C GLN A 19 22.60 -10.57 -15.32
N TRP A 20 22.86 -10.47 -16.63
CA TRP A 20 24.06 -11.04 -17.26
C TRP A 20 25.36 -10.40 -16.74
N GLU A 21 25.41 -9.07 -16.61
CA GLU A 21 26.61 -8.32 -16.19
C GLU A 21 26.55 -7.81 -14.74
N GLY A 22 25.56 -8.22 -13.96
CA GLY A 22 25.30 -7.61 -12.65
C GLY A 22 23.98 -8.02 -12.04
N PHE A 23 23.47 -7.20 -11.13
CA PHE A 23 22.11 -7.30 -10.63
C PHE A 23 21.44 -5.93 -10.67
N THR A 24 20.12 -5.93 -10.59
CA THR A 24 19.29 -4.73 -10.45
C THR A 24 18.27 -4.94 -9.34
N CYS A 25 17.83 -3.87 -8.69
CA CYS A 25 16.80 -3.96 -7.67
C CYS A 25 15.44 -3.46 -8.20
N ASP A 26 14.38 -4.24 -8.01
CA ASP A 26 13.01 -3.78 -8.20
C ASP A 26 12.50 -3.14 -6.90
N CYS A 27 12.30 -1.82 -6.98
CA CYS A 27 11.84 -0.99 -5.86
C CYS A 27 10.33 -0.72 -5.86
N SER A 28 9.57 -1.32 -6.79
CA SER A 28 8.13 -1.03 -6.98
C SER A 28 7.29 -1.20 -5.72
N MET A 29 7.68 -2.12 -4.84
CA MET A 29 6.98 -2.41 -3.58
C MET A 29 7.70 -1.86 -2.34
N THR A 30 8.71 -1.00 -2.46
CA THR A 30 9.53 -0.57 -1.29
C THR A 30 9.18 0.82 -0.77
N SER A 31 8.49 1.66 -1.56
CA SER A 31 8.34 3.12 -1.38
C SER A 31 9.62 3.95 -1.58
N TYR A 32 10.75 3.31 -1.84
CA TYR A 32 12.04 3.94 -2.11
C TYR A 32 12.37 3.90 -3.60
N ALA A 33 13.38 4.66 -3.99
CA ALA A 33 13.86 4.75 -5.36
C ALA A 33 15.37 4.46 -5.43
N GLY A 34 15.94 4.67 -6.61
CA GLY A 34 17.36 4.47 -6.86
C GLY A 34 17.73 3.03 -7.21
N PRO A 35 19.01 2.79 -7.56
CA PRO A 35 19.47 1.50 -8.07
C PRO A 35 19.43 0.37 -7.03
N LEU A 36 19.48 0.71 -5.74
CA LEU A 36 19.51 -0.24 -4.61
C LEU A 36 18.31 -0.07 -3.65
N CYS A 37 17.28 0.69 -4.06
CA CYS A 37 16.09 0.97 -3.25
C CYS A 37 16.38 1.66 -1.90
N ASN A 38 17.37 2.54 -1.85
CA ASN A 38 17.76 3.28 -0.64
C ASN A 38 17.58 4.80 -0.77
N ASP A 39 17.28 5.29 -1.98
CA ASP A 39 17.04 6.71 -2.19
C ASP A 39 15.60 7.05 -1.83
N ALA A 40 15.38 8.27 -1.31
CA ALA A 40 14.04 8.72 -0.98
C ALA A 40 13.14 8.73 -2.24
N GLY A 41 11.97 8.10 -2.15
CA GLY A 41 10.96 8.18 -3.18
C GLY A 41 10.34 9.58 -3.29
N THR A 42 9.67 9.85 -4.40
CA THR A 42 8.92 11.10 -4.61
C THR A 42 7.91 11.30 -3.46
N THR A 43 8.06 12.39 -2.72
CA THR A 43 7.30 12.64 -1.48
C THR A 43 6.45 13.90 -1.60
N TYR A 44 5.19 13.82 -1.16
CA TYR A 44 4.27 14.96 -1.06
C TYR A 44 3.89 15.23 0.40
N ILE A 45 3.69 16.50 0.74
CA ILE A 45 3.25 16.93 2.07
C ILE A 45 1.84 17.51 1.97
N PHE A 46 0.91 16.89 2.68
CA PHE A 46 -0.48 17.35 2.79
C PHE A 46 -0.61 18.19 4.07
N GLY A 47 -0.89 19.49 3.90
CA GLY A 47 -1.01 20.45 5.01
C GLY A 47 -2.34 20.36 5.76
N ARG A 48 -2.57 21.31 6.67
CA ARG A 48 -3.80 21.40 7.50
C ARG A 48 -5.08 21.49 6.67
N ASP A 49 -5.03 22.18 5.54
CA ASP A 49 -6.19 22.38 4.66
C ASP A 49 -6.51 21.14 3.81
N GLY A 50 -5.73 20.07 3.97
CA GLY A 50 -5.77 18.89 3.13
C GLY A 50 -5.16 19.14 1.75
N GLY A 51 -5.31 18.16 0.88
CA GLY A 51 -4.91 18.23 -0.51
C GLY A 51 -5.30 16.97 -1.23
N LEU A 52 -5.31 17.03 -2.57
CA LEU A 52 -5.66 15.90 -3.42
C LEU A 52 -4.73 15.89 -4.62
N VAL A 53 -4.03 14.78 -4.82
CA VAL A 53 -3.38 14.45 -6.08
C VAL A 53 -4.30 13.48 -6.81
N MET A 54 -4.78 13.89 -7.98
CA MET A 54 -5.74 13.11 -8.76
C MET A 54 -5.13 12.75 -10.10
N TYR A 55 -5.16 11.46 -10.41
CA TYR A 55 -4.84 10.94 -11.73
C TYR A 55 -6.13 10.41 -12.38
N THR A 56 -6.38 10.81 -13.62
CA THR A 56 -7.55 10.36 -14.39
C THR A 56 -7.08 9.67 -15.65
N TRP A 57 -7.36 8.37 -15.77
CA TRP A 57 -7.08 7.64 -17.01
C TRP A 57 -7.86 8.24 -18.19
N PRO A 58 -7.22 8.35 -19.37
CA PRO A 58 -7.94 8.59 -20.61
C PRO A 58 -9.08 7.58 -20.78
N PRO A 59 -10.25 7.98 -21.31
CA PRO A 59 -11.43 7.10 -21.38
C PRO A 59 -11.17 5.73 -22.02
N ASN A 60 -10.29 5.66 -23.01
CA ASN A 60 -9.98 4.45 -23.77
C ASN A 60 -8.83 3.62 -23.17
N GLU A 61 -8.17 4.12 -22.11
CA GLU A 61 -7.02 3.47 -21.46
C GLU A 61 -7.35 3.00 -20.04
N ARG A 62 -8.63 3.01 -19.66
CA ARG A 62 -9.08 2.58 -18.33
C ARG A 62 -8.82 1.08 -18.16
N PRO A 63 -7.97 0.67 -17.21
CA PRO A 63 -7.62 -0.74 -17.05
C PRO A 63 -8.72 -1.51 -16.31
N SER A 64 -8.90 -2.78 -16.65
CA SER A 64 -9.66 -3.77 -15.87
C SER A 64 -8.72 -4.88 -15.44
N THR A 65 -8.44 -4.98 -14.15
CA THR A 65 -7.40 -5.86 -13.60
C THR A 65 -7.99 -6.99 -12.75
N ARG A 66 -7.45 -8.21 -12.93
CA ARG A 66 -7.74 -9.34 -12.02
C ARG A 66 -6.85 -9.34 -10.78
N ALA A 67 -5.67 -8.74 -10.88
CA ALA A 67 -4.71 -8.64 -9.80
C ALA A 67 -4.15 -7.23 -9.72
N ASP A 68 -4.03 -6.72 -8.49
CA ASP A 68 -3.50 -5.38 -8.20
C ASP A 68 -2.35 -5.48 -7.21
N ARG A 69 -1.38 -4.58 -7.33
CA ARG A 69 -0.29 -4.40 -6.38
C ARG A 69 -0.14 -2.92 -6.09
N LEU A 70 -0.06 -2.58 -4.82
CA LEU A 70 0.04 -1.21 -4.34
C LEU A 70 1.04 -1.15 -3.20
N ALA A 71 1.96 -0.19 -3.26
CA ALA A 71 2.83 0.16 -2.15
C ALA A 71 2.84 1.66 -1.93
N LEU A 72 2.80 2.08 -0.67
CA LEU A 72 2.84 3.49 -0.30
C LEU A 72 3.65 3.67 0.99
N GLY A 73 4.57 4.62 0.97
CA GLY A 73 5.22 5.13 2.16
C GLY A 73 4.46 6.34 2.70
N PHE A 74 4.24 6.40 4.01
CA PHE A 74 3.54 7.52 4.64
C PHE A 74 4.01 7.75 6.07
N SER A 75 3.78 8.96 6.57
CA SER A 75 3.94 9.30 7.99
C SER A 75 2.81 10.24 8.39
N THR A 76 2.18 10.00 9.55
CA THR A 76 1.07 10.83 10.00
C THR A 76 0.86 10.74 11.51
N GLN A 77 0.13 11.71 12.04
CA GLN A 77 -0.42 11.67 13.41
C GLN A 77 -1.96 11.61 13.38
N GLN A 78 -2.56 11.56 12.19
CA GLN A 78 -4.00 11.48 12.01
C GLN A 78 -4.51 10.08 12.33
N LYS A 79 -5.63 10.00 13.05
CA LYS A 79 -6.30 8.74 13.45
C LYS A 79 -7.28 8.23 12.40
N HIS A 80 -7.70 9.14 11.51
CA HIS A 80 -8.61 8.86 10.41
C HIS A 80 -8.14 9.63 9.19
N ALA A 81 -7.88 8.93 8.08
CA ALA A 81 -7.51 9.54 6.81
C ALA A 81 -7.71 8.55 5.66
N VAL A 82 -8.11 9.03 4.49
CA VAL A 82 -7.99 8.26 3.25
C VAL A 82 -6.66 8.65 2.60
N LEU A 83 -5.81 7.66 2.33
CA LEU A 83 -4.48 7.88 1.75
C LEU A 83 -4.50 7.76 0.23
N LEU A 84 -5.21 6.76 -0.27
CA LEU A 84 -5.34 6.50 -1.70
C LEU A 84 -6.70 5.87 -1.98
N ARG A 85 -7.32 6.30 -3.08
CA ARG A 85 -8.56 5.73 -3.58
C ARG A 85 -8.50 5.59 -5.10
N VAL A 86 -8.88 4.42 -5.59
CA VAL A 86 -9.08 4.11 -7.01
C VAL A 86 -10.56 3.84 -7.19
N ASP A 87 -11.22 4.63 -8.03
CA ASP A 87 -12.64 4.46 -8.36
C ASP A 87 -12.78 3.99 -9.81
N SER A 88 -13.74 3.09 -10.03
CA SER A 88 -14.16 2.70 -11.37
C SER A 88 -14.95 3.80 -12.09
N ALA A 89 -15.26 3.55 -13.36
CA ALA A 89 -16.13 4.45 -14.11
C ALA A 89 -17.52 4.54 -13.46
N SER A 90 -18.18 5.68 -13.65
CA SER A 90 -19.51 5.95 -13.12
C SER A 90 -20.49 4.82 -13.43
N GLY A 91 -21.15 4.29 -12.39
CA GLY A 91 -22.17 3.25 -12.49
C GLY A 91 -21.69 1.82 -12.26
N LEU A 92 -20.39 1.56 -12.12
CA LEU A 92 -19.85 0.20 -11.91
C LEU A 92 -19.74 -0.20 -10.42
N GLY A 93 -19.48 0.74 -9.53
CA GLY A 93 -19.43 0.49 -8.08
C GLY A 93 -18.12 -0.12 -7.57
N ASP A 94 -17.24 -0.60 -8.44
CA ASP A 94 -15.92 -1.12 -8.06
C ASP A 94 -15.01 0.00 -7.54
N TYR A 95 -14.27 -0.27 -6.47
CA TYR A 95 -13.30 0.66 -5.90
C TYR A 95 -12.24 -0.05 -5.06
N LEU A 96 -11.12 0.63 -4.82
CA LEU A 96 -10.08 0.24 -3.87
C LEU A 96 -9.68 1.46 -3.04
N GLN A 97 -9.69 1.34 -1.72
CA GLN A 97 -9.39 2.42 -0.80
C GLN A 97 -8.41 1.98 0.29
N LEU A 98 -7.25 2.64 0.36
CA LEU A 98 -6.30 2.56 1.46
C LEU A 98 -6.57 3.70 2.44
N GLN A 99 -6.77 3.36 3.71
CA GLN A 99 -7.17 4.31 4.73
C GLN A 99 -6.61 3.98 6.11
N ILE A 100 -6.52 5.01 6.95
CA ILE A 100 -6.24 4.90 8.38
C ILE A 100 -7.56 5.04 9.11
N VAL A 101 -7.82 4.11 10.03
CA VAL A 101 -9.05 4.07 10.82
C VAL A 101 -8.75 3.89 12.30
N SER A 102 -9.41 4.68 13.16
CA SER A 102 -9.45 4.38 14.58
C SER A 102 -10.34 3.17 14.85
N PRO A 103 -9.93 2.26 15.74
CA PRO A 103 -10.81 1.21 16.25
C PRO A 103 -12.05 1.82 16.93
N ARG A 104 -13.18 1.10 16.87
CA ARG A 104 -14.49 1.61 17.34
C ARG A 104 -14.53 1.78 18.86
N ARG A 105 -15.43 2.69 19.29
CA ARG A 105 -15.68 3.26 20.63
C ARG A 105 -15.84 2.31 21.83
N CYS A 106 -15.72 0.99 21.68
CA CYS A 106 -15.85 0.05 22.81
C CYS A 106 -14.51 -0.24 23.51
N GLU A 107 -13.38 -0.01 22.83
CA GLU A 107 -12.07 -0.01 23.46
C GLU A 107 -11.75 1.41 23.95
N LYS A 108 -11.16 1.53 25.14
CA LYS A 108 -10.72 2.78 25.78
C LYS A 108 -9.59 3.50 25.01
N GLN A 109 -9.57 3.38 23.68
CA GLN A 109 -8.42 3.70 22.85
C GLN A 109 -8.83 4.41 21.56
N THR A 110 -9.47 5.56 21.77
CA THR A 110 -9.84 6.58 20.77
C THR A 110 -8.67 7.27 20.10
N ASP A 111 -7.42 6.94 20.45
CA ASP A 111 -6.23 7.65 19.98
C ASP A 111 -5.36 6.86 18.98
N LYS A 112 -5.82 5.68 18.57
CA LYS A 112 -5.09 4.78 17.67
C LYS A 112 -5.54 4.94 16.23
N GLY A 113 -4.62 4.73 15.28
CA GLY A 113 -4.92 4.64 13.86
C GLY A 113 -4.30 3.37 13.28
N ASN A 114 -5.15 2.45 12.83
CA ASN A 114 -4.79 1.22 12.14
C ASN A 114 -4.83 1.44 10.64
N ILE A 115 -3.97 0.77 9.89
CA ILE A 115 -4.01 0.79 8.43
C ILE A 115 -5.00 -0.28 7.94
N ARG A 116 -5.91 0.12 7.04
CA ARG A 116 -6.96 -0.74 6.48
C ARG A 116 -7.05 -0.51 4.98
N VAL A 117 -7.22 -1.60 4.23
CA VAL A 117 -7.66 -1.56 2.83
C VAL A 117 -9.08 -2.09 2.73
N VAL A 118 -9.89 -1.38 1.95
CA VAL A 118 -11.26 -1.78 1.62
C VAL A 118 -11.40 -1.74 0.12
N PHE A 119 -11.95 -2.80 -0.48
CA PHE A 119 -12.17 -2.83 -1.91
C PHE A 119 -13.43 -3.60 -2.26
N ASN A 120 -13.98 -3.25 -3.42
CA ASN A 120 -15.12 -3.92 -4.04
C ASN A 120 -14.79 -4.20 -5.52
N VAL A 121 -15.10 -5.42 -5.96
CA VAL A 121 -14.85 -5.93 -7.32
C VAL A 121 -16.11 -6.54 -7.94
N GLY A 122 -17.29 -6.07 -7.52
CA GLY A 122 -18.61 -6.42 -8.07
C GLY A 122 -19.54 -7.16 -7.11
N THR A 123 -19.12 -7.41 -5.86
CA THR A 123 -19.93 -8.07 -4.83
C THR A 123 -19.96 -7.24 -3.54
N ASP A 124 -19.52 -7.82 -2.43
CA ASP A 124 -19.48 -7.18 -1.12
C ASP A 124 -18.12 -6.53 -0.86
N ASP A 125 -18.11 -5.56 0.06
CA ASP A 125 -16.89 -4.89 0.49
C ASP A 125 -15.97 -5.86 1.26
N ILE A 126 -14.78 -6.10 0.72
CA ILE A 126 -13.75 -6.90 1.37
C ILE A 126 -12.81 -5.95 2.12
N ASN A 127 -12.66 -6.22 3.42
CA ASN A 127 -11.84 -5.43 4.32
C ASN A 127 -10.64 -6.26 4.80
N ILE A 128 -9.46 -5.66 4.82
CA ILE A 128 -8.25 -6.21 5.45
C ILE A 128 -7.57 -5.10 6.25
N GLU A 129 -7.19 -5.39 7.49
CA GLU A 129 -6.65 -4.42 8.44
C GLU A 129 -5.49 -5.01 9.21
N GLU A 130 -4.45 -4.20 9.43
CA GLU A 130 -3.38 -4.49 10.38
C GLU A 130 -3.68 -3.77 11.70
N SER A 131 -4.00 -4.56 12.73
CA SER A 131 -4.43 -4.08 14.04
C SER A 131 -3.38 -4.23 15.14
N SER A 132 -2.26 -4.89 14.85
CA SER A 132 -1.17 -5.12 15.82
C SER A 132 -0.26 -3.91 15.99
N LYS A 133 -0.26 -2.96 15.04
CA LYS A 133 0.59 -1.78 15.04
C LYS A 133 -0.15 -0.52 14.61
N PHE A 134 0.04 0.55 15.38
CA PHE A 134 -0.52 1.88 15.08
C PHE A 134 0.43 2.64 14.18
N VAL A 135 -0.14 3.32 13.18
CA VAL A 135 0.62 4.06 12.14
C VAL A 135 0.52 5.58 12.28
N ASN A 136 -0.17 6.04 13.32
CA ASN A 136 -0.37 7.46 13.62
C ASN A 136 0.64 8.01 14.66
N ASP A 137 1.86 7.46 14.68
CA ASP A 137 2.92 7.79 15.63
C ASP A 137 3.91 8.87 15.12
N GLY A 138 3.68 9.40 13.91
CA GLY A 138 4.54 10.37 13.25
C GLY A 138 5.81 9.79 12.61
N LYS A 139 6.00 8.46 12.65
CA LYS A 139 7.13 7.81 11.97
C LYS A 139 6.76 7.39 10.55
N TYR A 140 7.79 7.08 9.77
CA TYR A 140 7.63 6.58 8.41
C TYR A 140 7.26 5.10 8.42
N HIS A 141 6.20 4.76 7.70
CA HIS A 141 5.69 3.41 7.52
C HIS A 141 5.54 3.10 6.04
N VAL A 142 5.71 1.83 5.68
CA VAL A 142 5.48 1.32 4.32
C VAL A 142 4.37 0.29 4.36
N VAL A 143 3.30 0.54 3.62
CA VAL A 143 2.22 -0.44 3.44
C VAL A 143 2.31 -1.05 2.05
N ARG A 144 2.17 -2.37 1.99
CA ARG A 144 2.13 -3.17 0.75
C ARG A 144 0.82 -3.93 0.72
N PHE A 145 0.07 -3.75 -0.35
CA PHE A 145 -1.20 -4.42 -0.59
C PHE A 145 -1.14 -5.16 -1.91
N THR A 146 -1.65 -6.38 -1.93
CA THR A 146 -1.84 -7.15 -3.16
C THR A 146 -3.24 -7.75 -3.19
N ARG A 147 -3.82 -7.83 -4.38
CA ARG A 147 -5.13 -8.43 -4.63
C ARG A 147 -5.03 -9.40 -5.79
N SER A 148 -5.76 -10.50 -5.72
CA SER A 148 -5.99 -11.43 -6.82
C SER A 148 -7.43 -11.94 -6.75
N GLY A 149 -8.32 -11.38 -7.59
CA GLY A 149 -9.76 -11.60 -7.47
C GLY A 149 -10.29 -11.00 -6.16
N GLY A 150 -10.95 -11.82 -5.33
CA GLY A 150 -11.34 -11.45 -3.97
C GLY A 150 -10.25 -11.68 -2.92
N ASN A 151 -9.21 -12.45 -3.23
CA ASN A 151 -8.13 -12.71 -2.29
C ASN A 151 -7.26 -11.46 -2.17
N ALA A 152 -6.82 -11.16 -0.94
CA ALA A 152 -5.97 -10.02 -0.69
C ALA A 152 -4.91 -10.35 0.36
N ALA A 153 -3.77 -9.67 0.26
CA ALA A 153 -2.74 -9.68 1.27
C ALA A 153 -2.29 -8.24 1.60
N LEU A 154 -2.02 -8.01 2.89
CA LEU A 154 -1.59 -6.72 3.43
C LEU A 154 -0.35 -6.95 4.29
N GLN A 155 0.67 -6.11 4.09
CA GLN A 155 1.87 -6.08 4.91
C GLN A 155 2.16 -4.64 5.32
N LEU A 156 2.47 -4.45 6.60
CA LEU A 156 2.92 -3.18 7.14
C LEU A 156 4.37 -3.31 7.63
N ASP A 157 5.27 -2.51 7.07
CA ASP A 157 6.70 -2.54 7.36
C ASP A 157 7.30 -3.96 7.19
N ASP A 158 7.91 -4.49 8.25
CA ASP A 158 8.47 -5.84 8.35
C ASP A 158 7.57 -6.80 9.14
N LEU A 159 6.31 -6.43 9.39
CA LEU A 159 5.36 -7.32 10.05
C LEU A 159 5.00 -8.51 9.13
N PRO A 160 4.53 -9.63 9.71
CA PRO A 160 4.01 -10.75 8.93
C PRO A 160 2.89 -10.33 7.99
N VAL A 161 2.83 -10.97 6.83
CA VAL A 161 1.77 -10.73 5.84
C VAL A 161 0.43 -11.24 6.38
N ILE A 162 -0.59 -10.39 6.36
CA ILE A 162 -1.97 -10.77 6.64
C ILE A 162 -2.61 -11.17 5.31
N GLU A 163 -3.30 -12.30 5.29
CA GLU A 163 -4.04 -12.77 4.12
C GLU A 163 -5.55 -12.82 4.40
N ARG A 164 -6.34 -12.47 3.39
CA ARG A 164 -7.80 -12.51 3.42
C ARG A 164 -8.31 -13.30 2.22
N TYR A 165 -9.04 -14.36 2.52
CA TYR A 165 -9.73 -15.21 1.55
C TYR A 165 -11.25 -15.10 1.81
N PRO A 166 -11.99 -14.33 1.02
CA PRO A 166 -13.44 -14.26 1.15
C PRO A 166 -14.04 -15.63 0.86
N SER A 167 -14.96 -16.08 1.71
CA SER A 167 -15.82 -17.22 1.39
C SER A 167 -16.73 -16.82 0.23
N VAL A 168 -16.68 -17.58 -0.86
CA VAL A 168 -17.56 -17.45 -2.02
C VAL A 168 -19.02 -17.61 -1.62
#